data_AF-A0A932U7G8-F1
#
_entry.id   AF-A0A932U7G8-F1
#
_cell.length_a   1.000
_cell.length_b   1.000
_cell.length_c   1.000
_cell.angle_alpha   90.00
_cell.angle_beta   90.00
_cell.angle_gamma   90.00
#
_symmetry.space_group_name_H-M   'P 1'
#
loop_
_entity.id
_entity.type
_entity.pdbx_description
1 polymer ?
#
loop_
_entity_poly.entity_id
_entity_poly.type
_entity_poly.pdbx_seq_one_letter_code
_entity_poly.pdbx_strand_id
1 'polypeptide(L)'
;MAGLSVLWYVGAGFLLGWVLSTLTEWLWSRGRRVGIESTGRETDTLARRSRQPAADPAVGSSAASSNRPDPLSDIRGIGDVYEQRLYEAGIFTWHQLSLVDEETLRAITKALPTGNPAAWIEQAQHLAAENGRIGATYTGPLPDDLTRIRGIDQVFEQELVRAGIVTFRQLAQTTPPELAAIIPAHRLDDAIDFAAWIAEARELQG
;
A
#
# COMPACT_ATOMS: atom_id res chain seq x y z
N MET A 1 -26.07 -60.25 -10.50
CA MET A 1 -26.88 -59.09 -10.04
C MET A 1 -25.91 -58.02 -9.61
N ALA A 2 -25.76 -56.98 -10.44
CA ALA A 2 -24.93 -55.82 -10.19
C ALA A 2 -25.75 -54.75 -9.46
N GLY A 3 -25.18 -54.12 -8.43
CA GLY A 3 -25.87 -53.04 -7.70
C GLY A 3 -25.27 -52.69 -6.34
N LEU A 4 -24.09 -52.07 -6.34
CA LEU A 4 -23.49 -51.30 -5.23
C LEU A 4 -22.44 -50.38 -5.88
N SER A 5 -22.37 -49.05 -5.75
CA SER A 5 -23.10 -48.07 -4.96
C SER A 5 -22.93 -46.70 -5.62
N VAL A 6 -23.97 -46.14 -6.24
CA VAL A 6 -24.00 -44.74 -6.75
C VAL A 6 -24.10 -43.71 -5.60
N LEU A 7 -24.01 -44.17 -4.35
CA LEU A 7 -24.20 -43.41 -3.12
C LEU A 7 -22.99 -42.57 -2.66
N TRP A 8 -21.94 -42.42 -3.47
CA TRP A 8 -20.82 -41.53 -3.14
C TRP A 8 -20.94 -40.10 -3.73
N TYR A 9 -21.83 -39.88 -4.71
CA TYR A 9 -21.84 -38.62 -5.46
C TYR A 9 -22.84 -37.55 -4.97
N VAL A 10 -23.63 -37.80 -3.93
CA VAL A 10 -24.53 -36.77 -3.37
C VAL A 10 -23.87 -35.95 -2.24
N GLY A 11 -22.78 -36.45 -1.63
CA GLY A 11 -22.03 -35.70 -0.61
C GLY A 11 -21.04 -34.67 -1.18
N ALA A 12 -20.49 -34.91 -2.38
CA ALA A 12 -19.44 -34.07 -2.97
C ALA A 12 -19.96 -32.76 -3.59
N GLY A 13 -21.27 -32.66 -3.88
CA GLY A 13 -21.88 -31.44 -4.43
C GLY A 13 -22.23 -30.38 -3.38
N PHE A 14 -22.36 -30.74 -2.11
CA PHE A 14 -22.88 -29.83 -1.07
C PHE A 14 -21.79 -29.01 -0.35
N LEU A 15 -20.53 -29.44 -0.40
CA LEU A 15 -19.40 -28.67 0.16
C LEU A 15 -18.82 -27.66 -0.85
N LEU A 16 -18.94 -27.91 -2.15
CA LEU A 16 -18.52 -26.95 -3.19
C LEU A 16 -19.47 -25.75 -3.31
N GLY A 17 -20.77 -25.94 -3.00
CA GLY A 17 -21.75 -24.85 -2.95
C GLY A 17 -21.69 -23.99 -1.68
N TRP A 18 -21.16 -24.52 -0.59
CA TRP A 18 -21.08 -23.80 0.69
C TRP A 18 -19.93 -22.77 0.71
N VAL A 19 -18.79 -23.10 0.11
CA VAL A 19 -17.66 -22.18 -0.03
C VAL A 19 -17.94 -21.09 -1.08
N LEU A 20 -18.73 -21.40 -2.12
CA LEU A 20 -19.06 -20.41 -3.16
C LEU A 20 -20.12 -19.39 -2.68
N SER A 21 -20.91 -19.70 -1.65
CA SER A 21 -21.95 -18.81 -1.10
C SER A 21 -21.44 -17.83 -0.03
N THR A 22 -20.22 -17.99 0.49
CA THR A 22 -19.63 -17.05 1.46
C THR A 22 -18.70 -16.03 0.79
N LEU A 23 -18.23 -16.31 -0.44
CA LEU A 23 -17.30 -15.45 -1.16
C LEU A 23 -17.98 -14.22 -1.79
N THR A 24 -19.26 -14.34 -2.16
CA THR A 24 -20.06 -13.21 -2.68
C THR A 24 -20.56 -12.28 -1.56
N GLU A 25 -20.78 -12.78 -0.35
CA GLU A 25 -21.11 -11.95 0.83
C GLU A 25 -19.90 -11.17 1.36
N TRP A 26 -18.69 -11.72 1.28
CA TRP A 26 -17.45 -11.02 1.68
C TRP A 26 -17.12 -9.81 0.79
N LEU A 27 -17.40 -9.91 -0.52
CA LEU A 27 -17.17 -8.85 -1.50
C LEU A 27 -18.24 -7.74 -1.50
N TRP A 28 -19.45 -7.99 -0.99
CA TRP A 28 -20.51 -6.96 -0.87
C TRP A 28 -20.56 -6.31 0.53
N SER A 29 -20.00 -6.95 1.56
CA SER A 29 -20.05 -6.54 2.98
C SER A 29 -18.98 -5.51 3.41
N ARG A 30 -17.85 -5.39 2.69
CA ARG A 30 -16.77 -4.44 3.05
C ARG A 30 -16.95 -3.02 2.51
N GLY A 31 -18.02 -2.76 1.76
CA GLY A 31 -18.30 -1.46 1.15
C GLY A 31 -19.73 -0.98 1.42
N ARG A 32 -19.85 0.02 2.31
CA ARG A 32 -21.06 0.80 2.70
C ARG A 32 -21.87 0.23 3.89
N ARG A 33 -21.44 0.51 5.13
CA ARG A 33 -22.28 1.02 6.25
C ARG A 33 -21.40 1.58 7.39
N VAL A 34 -21.10 2.88 7.34
CA VAL A 34 -21.08 3.69 8.57
C VAL A 34 -21.93 4.93 8.28
N GLY A 35 -23.21 4.68 8.07
CA GLY A 35 -24.23 5.64 8.47
C GLY A 35 -24.55 5.30 9.93
N ILE A 36 -24.16 6.17 10.85
CA ILE A 36 -24.78 6.23 12.17
C ILE A 36 -25.59 7.53 12.17
N GLU A 37 -26.85 7.41 11.76
CA GLU A 37 -27.90 8.16 12.42
C GLU A 37 -27.93 7.71 13.88
N SER A 38 -27.53 8.58 14.79
CA SER A 38 -27.97 8.53 16.18
C SER A 38 -28.97 9.67 16.38
N THR A 39 -30.24 9.34 16.17
CA THR A 39 -31.35 10.12 16.71
C THR A 39 -31.30 9.98 18.23
N GLY A 40 -30.76 11.00 18.87
CA GLY A 40 -30.71 11.18 20.32
C GLY A 40 -30.47 12.64 20.61
N ARG A 41 -31.43 13.49 20.20
CA ARG A 41 -31.58 14.81 20.81
C ARG A 41 -31.93 14.59 22.27
N GLU A 42 -31.23 15.28 23.16
CA GLU A 42 -31.75 16.02 24.32
C GLU A 42 -30.56 16.48 25.15
N THR A 43 -29.98 17.64 24.80
CA THR A 43 -30.22 18.92 25.48
C THR A 43 -29.63 19.00 26.88
N ASP A 44 -28.30 19.06 27.03
CA ASP A 44 -27.73 19.59 28.28
C ASP A 44 -26.29 20.15 28.21
N THR A 45 -25.86 20.77 27.11
CA THR A 45 -24.54 21.46 27.10
C THR A 45 -24.47 22.79 26.35
N LEU A 46 -25.56 23.22 25.68
CA LEU A 46 -25.58 24.49 24.94
C LEU A 46 -25.53 25.75 25.84
N ALA A 47 -25.54 25.61 27.17
CA ALA A 47 -25.58 26.75 28.10
C ALA A 47 -24.21 27.12 28.72
N ARG A 48 -23.12 26.42 28.43
CA ARG A 48 -21.82 26.77 29.03
C ARG A 48 -20.70 26.80 27.99
N ARG A 49 -20.15 28.01 27.84
CA ARG A 49 -18.87 28.33 27.19
C ARG A 49 -18.94 28.80 25.74
N SER A 50 -19.88 29.72 25.49
CA SER A 50 -19.76 30.80 24.50
C SER A 50 -18.61 31.78 24.81
N ARG A 51 -17.42 31.30 25.18
CA ARG A 51 -16.23 32.13 25.43
C ARG A 51 -14.93 31.32 25.40
N GLN A 52 -14.50 30.92 24.21
CA GLN A 52 -13.07 30.68 23.93
C GLN A 52 -12.82 30.64 22.41
N PRO A 53 -12.02 31.56 21.83
CA PRO A 53 -11.43 31.34 20.51
C PRO A 53 -10.11 30.59 20.73
N ALA A 54 -10.11 29.28 20.45
CA ALA A 54 -8.89 28.51 20.29
C ALA A 54 -9.11 27.59 19.10
N ALA A 55 -8.54 27.99 17.96
CA ALA A 55 -8.38 27.11 16.83
C ALA A 55 -7.35 26.04 17.23
N ASP A 56 -7.77 24.79 17.35
CA ASP A 56 -6.88 23.64 17.30
C ASP A 56 -6.92 23.07 15.88
N PRO A 57 -5.89 23.26 15.03
CA PRO A 57 -5.79 22.58 13.75
C PRO A 57 -4.89 21.34 13.93
N ALA A 58 -5.41 20.26 14.53
CA ALA A 58 -4.58 19.06 14.74
C ALA A 58 -5.26 17.70 14.45
N VAL A 59 -6.46 17.68 13.88
CA VAL A 59 -7.12 16.40 13.50
C VAL A 59 -7.04 16.11 11.99
N GLY A 60 -6.56 17.06 11.18
CA GLY A 60 -6.46 16.90 9.72
C GLY A 60 -5.16 16.30 9.19
N SER A 61 -4.10 16.19 10.00
CA SER A 61 -2.74 15.94 9.47
C SER A 61 -2.31 14.46 9.44
N SER A 62 -2.87 13.60 10.30
CA SER A 62 -2.44 12.19 10.40
C SER A 62 -3.00 11.33 9.26
N ALA A 63 -4.25 11.55 8.84
CA ALA A 63 -4.90 10.76 7.78
C ALA A 63 -4.29 11.01 6.38
N ALA A 64 -3.75 12.20 6.12
CA ALA A 64 -3.05 12.51 4.87
C ALA A 64 -1.66 11.86 4.83
N SER A 65 -0.94 11.80 5.96
CA SER A 65 0.36 11.11 6.05
C SER A 65 0.26 9.58 5.96
N SER A 66 -0.92 9.01 6.24
CA SER A 66 -1.16 7.57 6.12
C SER A 66 -1.55 7.12 4.72
N ASN A 67 -2.01 8.03 3.84
CA ASN A 67 -2.47 7.70 2.48
C ASN A 67 -1.38 7.86 1.41
N ARG A 68 -0.26 7.16 1.60
CA ARG A 68 0.82 7.02 0.62
C ARG A 68 1.36 5.59 0.67
N PRO A 69 1.94 5.07 -0.43
CA PRO A 69 2.60 3.78 -0.36
C PRO A 69 3.92 3.91 0.40
N ASP A 70 4.42 2.77 0.86
CA ASP A 70 5.70 2.65 1.54
C ASP A 70 6.68 1.95 0.62
N PRO A 71 7.94 2.37 0.58
CA PRO A 71 8.95 1.64 -0.17
C PRO A 71 9.14 0.25 0.43
N LEU A 72 8.60 -0.77 -0.22
CA LEU A 72 8.68 -2.16 0.25
C LEU A 72 10.09 -2.71 0.06
N SER A 73 10.89 -2.10 -0.82
CA SER A 73 12.32 -2.35 -0.97
C SER A 73 13.17 -2.02 0.26
N ASP A 74 12.64 -1.30 1.26
CA ASP A 74 13.32 -1.15 2.58
C ASP A 74 13.43 -2.51 3.32
N ILE A 75 12.62 -3.50 2.95
CA ILE A 75 12.65 -4.84 3.54
C ILE A 75 13.74 -5.66 2.84
N ARG A 76 14.70 -6.17 3.62
CA ARG A 76 15.80 -6.96 3.06
C ARG A 76 15.30 -8.20 2.34
N GLY A 77 15.71 -8.33 1.08
CA GLY A 77 15.32 -9.41 0.18
C GLY A 77 14.11 -9.10 -0.69
N ILE A 78 13.50 -7.93 -0.54
CA ILE A 78 12.53 -7.37 -1.49
C ILE A 78 13.29 -6.38 -2.38
N GLY A 79 13.45 -6.74 -3.65
CA GLY A 79 13.93 -5.81 -4.69
C GLY A 79 12.78 -5.32 -5.55
N ASP A 80 13.08 -4.47 -6.52
CA ASP A 80 12.11 -3.76 -7.38
C ASP A 80 11.10 -4.72 -8.03
N VAL A 81 11.58 -5.89 -8.48
CA VAL A 81 10.71 -6.93 -9.08
C VAL A 81 9.69 -7.50 -8.08
N TYR A 82 10.06 -7.69 -6.82
CA TYR A 82 9.15 -8.20 -5.80
C TYR A 82 8.23 -7.10 -5.29
N GLU A 83 8.75 -5.89 -5.12
CA GLU A 83 7.98 -4.69 -4.78
C GLU A 83 6.88 -4.44 -5.82
N GLN A 84 7.20 -4.45 -7.11
CA GLN A 84 6.21 -4.24 -8.16
C GLN A 84 5.09 -5.30 -8.13
N ARG A 85 5.44 -6.57 -7.91
CA ARG A 85 4.46 -7.66 -7.79
C ARG A 85 3.55 -7.48 -6.57
N LEU A 86 4.09 -6.97 -5.47
CA LEU A 86 3.32 -6.69 -4.26
C LEU A 86 2.35 -5.53 -4.50
N TYR A 87 2.80 -4.46 -5.17
CA TYR A 87 1.95 -3.35 -5.58
C TYR A 87 0.84 -3.79 -6.54
N GLU A 88 1.15 -4.61 -7.54
CA GLU A 88 0.16 -5.19 -8.46
C GLU A 88 -0.87 -6.06 -7.74
N ALA A 89 -0.47 -6.71 -6.64
CA ALA A 89 -1.36 -7.49 -5.78
C ALA A 89 -2.14 -6.63 -4.75
N GLY A 90 -1.94 -5.31 -4.74
CA GLY A 90 -2.63 -4.38 -3.85
C GLY A 90 -2.02 -4.23 -2.45
N ILE A 91 -0.79 -4.71 -2.26
CA ILE A 91 -0.02 -4.55 -1.02
C ILE A 91 0.90 -3.36 -1.21
N PHE A 92 0.56 -2.23 -0.59
CA PHE A 92 1.23 -0.94 -0.83
C PHE A 92 2.01 -0.39 0.35
N THR A 93 1.76 -0.91 1.55
CA THR A 93 2.32 -0.38 2.80
C THR A 93 2.97 -1.50 3.59
N TRP A 94 3.92 -1.13 4.46
CA TRP A 94 4.55 -2.10 5.37
C TRP A 94 3.52 -2.74 6.29
N HIS A 95 2.54 -1.95 6.76
CA HIS A 95 1.47 -2.49 7.59
C HIS A 95 0.64 -3.54 6.84
N GLN A 96 0.23 -3.28 5.60
CA GLN A 96 -0.48 -4.28 4.79
C GLN A 96 0.36 -5.54 4.59
N LEU A 97 1.65 -5.41 4.25
CA LEU A 97 2.54 -6.56 4.06
C LEU A 97 2.64 -7.42 5.33
N SER A 98 2.72 -6.79 6.50
CA SER A 98 2.82 -7.48 7.80
C SER A 98 1.59 -8.33 8.16
N LEU A 99 0.47 -8.15 7.46
CA LEU A 99 -0.77 -8.90 7.69
C LEU A 99 -0.97 -10.05 6.69
N VAL A 100 -0.10 -10.18 5.69
CA VAL A 100 -0.17 -11.23 4.67
C VAL A 100 0.57 -12.46 5.17
N ASP A 101 0.01 -13.65 4.96
CA ASP A 101 0.68 -14.91 5.31
C ASP A 101 1.81 -15.25 4.33
N GLU A 102 2.71 -16.13 4.77
CA GLU A 102 3.92 -16.50 4.01
C GLU A 102 3.61 -17.18 2.66
N GLU A 103 2.57 -18.02 2.61
CA GLU A 103 2.19 -18.76 1.40
C GLU A 103 1.69 -17.79 0.34
N THR A 104 0.81 -16.86 0.74
CA THR A 104 0.32 -15.80 -0.13
C THR A 104 1.44 -14.89 -0.62
N LEU A 105 2.35 -14.45 0.26
CA LEU A 105 3.50 -13.63 -0.15
C LEU A 105 4.40 -14.37 -1.14
N ARG A 106 4.65 -15.65 -0.94
CA ARG A 106 5.44 -16.47 -1.86
C ARG A 106 4.74 -16.62 -3.22
N ALA A 107 3.43 -16.80 -3.23
CA ALA A 107 2.65 -16.91 -4.46
C ALA A 107 2.66 -15.61 -5.27
N ILE A 108 2.47 -14.46 -4.62
CA ILE A 108 2.49 -13.13 -5.24
C ILE A 108 3.88 -12.82 -5.80
N THR A 109 4.90 -12.91 -4.94
CA THR A 109 6.27 -12.54 -5.32
C THR A 109 6.92 -13.55 -6.24
N LYS A 110 6.41 -14.79 -6.32
CA LYS A 110 7.07 -15.93 -6.96
C LYS A 110 8.54 -16.03 -6.53
N ALA A 111 8.78 -15.81 -5.23
CA ALA A 111 10.11 -15.78 -4.67
C ALA A 111 10.83 -17.11 -4.90
N LEU A 112 12.15 -17.04 -5.09
CA LEU A 112 12.98 -18.24 -5.11
C LEU A 112 12.91 -18.95 -3.75
N PRO A 113 13.24 -20.26 -3.68
CA PRO A 113 13.25 -21.00 -2.41
C PRO A 113 14.16 -20.39 -1.32
N THR A 114 15.12 -19.57 -1.72
CA THR A 114 16.02 -18.82 -0.82
C THR A 114 15.37 -17.57 -0.22
N GLY A 115 14.25 -17.11 -0.76
CA GLY A 115 13.47 -16.00 -0.20
C GLY A 115 12.87 -16.38 1.16
N ASN A 116 12.78 -15.41 2.06
CA ASN A 116 12.28 -15.63 3.42
C ASN A 116 11.06 -14.72 3.70
N PRO A 117 9.85 -15.12 3.27
CA PRO A 117 8.62 -14.36 3.52
C PRO A 117 8.35 -14.10 5.00
N ALA A 118 8.68 -15.02 5.90
CA ALA A 118 8.55 -14.81 7.34
C ALA A 118 9.36 -13.58 7.79
N ALA A 119 10.62 -13.48 7.36
CA ALA A 119 11.47 -12.34 7.66
C ALA A 119 10.98 -11.04 7.00
N TRP A 120 10.27 -11.11 5.88
CA TRP A 120 9.65 -9.93 5.27
C TRP A 120 8.49 -9.41 6.11
N ILE A 121 7.64 -10.31 6.60
CA ILE A 121 6.51 -9.97 7.49
C ILE A 121 7.01 -9.29 8.76
N GLU A 122 8.02 -9.87 9.43
CA GLU A 122 8.59 -9.32 10.66
C GLU A 122 9.22 -7.94 10.43
N GLN A 123 10.01 -7.78 9.36
CA GLN A 123 10.62 -6.49 9.02
C GLN A 123 9.57 -5.44 8.68
N ALA A 124 8.53 -5.81 7.94
CA ALA A 124 7.43 -4.90 7.62
C ALA A 124 6.67 -4.45 8.88
N GLN A 125 6.43 -5.36 9.83
CA GLN A 125 5.82 -5.01 11.10
C GLN A 125 6.70 -4.01 11.88
N HIS A 126 8.01 -4.23 11.91
CA HIS A 126 8.96 -3.32 12.57
C HIS A 126 8.98 -1.94 11.90
N LEU A 127 9.13 -1.89 10.57
CA LEU A 127 9.15 -0.64 9.81
C LEU A 127 7.84 0.14 9.97
N ALA A 128 6.68 -0.54 9.96
CA ALA A 128 5.40 0.09 10.19
C ALA A 128 5.30 0.68 11.61
N ALA A 129 5.80 -0.02 12.62
CA ALA A 129 5.78 0.49 14.00
C ALA A 129 6.75 1.67 14.20
N GLU A 130 7.99 1.51 13.74
CA GLU A 130 9.07 2.51 13.88
C GLU A 130 8.72 3.84 13.22
N ASN A 131 8.07 3.79 12.06
CA ASN A 131 7.71 4.98 11.30
C ASN A 131 6.28 5.49 11.58
N GLY A 132 5.58 4.93 12.58
CA GLY A 132 4.21 5.34 12.94
C GLY A 132 3.18 5.08 11.83
N ARG A 133 3.39 4.02 11.04
CA ARG A 133 2.59 3.64 9.86
C ARG A 133 1.69 2.42 10.11
N ILE A 134 1.47 2.05 11.36
CA ILE A 134 0.47 1.04 11.74
C ILE A 134 -0.91 1.55 11.31
N GLY A 135 -1.65 0.73 10.55
CA GLY A 135 -2.94 1.12 9.98
C GLY A 135 -2.83 1.98 8.70
N ALA A 136 -1.63 2.19 8.15
CA ALA A 136 -1.48 2.86 6.87
C ALA A 136 -2.19 2.09 5.75
N THR A 137 -2.79 2.85 4.83
CA THR A 137 -3.51 2.32 3.67
C THR A 137 -3.25 3.24 2.52
N TYR A 138 -3.19 2.71 1.30
CA TYR A 138 -3.00 3.52 0.11
C TYR A 138 -4.14 3.33 -0.88
N THR A 139 -4.70 4.45 -1.35
CA THR A 139 -5.80 4.48 -2.32
C THR A 139 -5.45 5.25 -3.60
N GLY A 140 -4.17 5.55 -3.82
CA GLY A 140 -3.71 6.28 -5.00
C GLY A 140 -3.47 5.36 -6.22
N PRO A 141 -2.85 5.88 -7.29
CA PRO A 141 -2.50 5.09 -8.46
C PRO A 141 -1.52 3.95 -8.13
N LEU A 142 -1.57 2.86 -8.89
CA LEU A 142 -0.56 1.79 -8.83
C LEU A 142 0.84 2.41 -9.04
N PRO A 143 1.79 2.19 -8.12
CA PRO A 143 3.16 2.66 -8.31
C PRO A 143 3.81 2.06 -9.57
N ASP A 144 4.53 2.90 -10.30
CA ASP A 144 5.40 2.52 -11.40
C ASP A 144 6.80 2.17 -10.85
N ASP A 145 7.53 1.33 -11.59
CA ASP A 145 8.94 1.05 -11.35
C ASP A 145 9.81 2.23 -11.85
N LEU A 146 10.15 3.14 -10.94
CA LEU A 146 10.91 4.36 -11.25
C LEU A 146 12.38 4.05 -11.57
N THR A 147 12.90 2.90 -11.14
CA THR A 147 14.27 2.45 -11.46
C THR A 147 14.48 2.22 -12.96
N ARG A 148 13.40 2.15 -13.75
CA ARG A 148 13.44 2.12 -15.22
C ARG A 148 14.02 3.39 -15.83
N ILE A 149 14.02 4.50 -15.10
CA ILE A 149 14.60 5.76 -15.55
C ILE A 149 16.11 5.74 -15.27
N ARG A 150 16.90 6.02 -16.30
CA ARG A 150 18.36 6.04 -16.16
C ARG A 150 18.82 7.03 -15.10
N GLY A 151 19.61 6.52 -14.15
CA GLY A 151 20.16 7.28 -13.04
C GLY A 151 19.33 7.24 -11.77
N ILE A 152 18.09 6.73 -11.82
CA ILE A 152 17.31 6.43 -10.61
C ILE A 152 17.69 5.02 -10.15
N ASP A 153 18.38 4.94 -9.01
CA ASP A 153 18.58 3.67 -8.31
C ASP A 153 17.44 3.41 -7.32
N GLN A 154 17.43 2.21 -6.73
CA GLN A 154 16.45 1.82 -5.73
C GLN A 154 16.38 2.79 -4.54
N VAL A 155 17.50 3.40 -4.13
CA VAL A 155 17.46 4.32 -2.99
C VAL A 155 16.81 5.64 -3.38
N PHE A 156 17.08 6.16 -4.57
CA PHE A 156 16.38 7.34 -5.06
C PHE A 156 14.89 7.08 -5.26
N GLU A 157 14.50 5.91 -5.76
CA GLU A 157 13.10 5.50 -5.80
C GLU A 157 12.47 5.51 -4.39
N GLN A 158 13.13 4.95 -3.38
CA GLN A 158 12.63 4.96 -2.00
C GLN A 158 12.34 6.37 -1.50
N GLU A 159 13.24 7.33 -1.75
CA GLU A 159 13.05 8.73 -1.34
C GLU A 159 11.90 9.39 -2.13
N LEU A 160 11.76 9.09 -3.42
CA LEU A 160 10.64 9.57 -4.24
C LEU A 160 9.29 9.02 -3.76
N VAL A 161 9.22 7.71 -3.46
CA VAL A 161 8.04 7.05 -2.90
C VAL A 161 7.67 7.66 -1.55
N ARG A 162 8.66 7.93 -0.69
CA ARG A 162 8.44 8.63 0.59
C ARG A 162 7.90 10.04 0.42
N ALA A 163 8.31 10.73 -0.64
CA ALA A 163 7.78 12.04 -1.04
C ALA A 163 6.40 11.95 -1.76
N GLY A 164 5.89 10.74 -2.04
CA GLY A 164 4.61 10.52 -2.71
C GLY A 164 4.68 10.58 -4.23
N ILE A 165 5.88 10.62 -4.82
CA ILE A 165 6.12 10.51 -6.25
C ILE A 165 6.29 9.02 -6.55
N VAL A 166 5.23 8.40 -7.06
CA VAL A 166 5.15 6.94 -7.23
C VAL A 166 4.81 6.54 -8.67
N THR A 167 4.58 7.50 -9.57
CA THR A 167 4.29 7.24 -10.98
C THR A 167 5.19 8.09 -11.88
N PHE A 168 5.44 7.62 -13.10
CA PHE A 168 6.15 8.38 -14.13
C PHE A 168 5.46 9.73 -14.40
N ARG A 169 4.12 9.75 -14.34
CA ARG A 169 3.32 10.98 -14.49
C ARG A 169 3.63 12.00 -13.41
N GLN A 170 3.65 11.59 -12.14
CA GLN A 170 3.96 12.49 -11.03
C GLN A 170 5.39 13.01 -11.16
N LEU A 171 6.35 12.13 -11.46
CA LEU A 171 7.75 12.51 -11.63
C LEU A 171 7.93 13.55 -12.75
N ALA A 172 7.30 13.36 -13.90
CA ALA A 172 7.36 14.29 -15.02
C ALA A 172 6.74 15.68 -14.78
N GLN A 173 5.88 15.78 -13.76
CA GLN A 173 5.23 17.03 -13.33
C GLN A 173 6.06 17.78 -12.28
N THR A 174 7.11 17.15 -11.74
CA THR A 174 8.03 17.80 -10.81
C THR A 174 9.03 18.70 -11.51
N THR A 175 9.75 19.49 -10.71
CA THR A 175 10.83 20.37 -11.14
C THR A 175 12.17 19.93 -10.55
N PRO A 176 13.32 20.24 -11.21
CA PRO A 176 14.63 19.90 -10.67
C PRO A 176 14.87 20.40 -9.23
N PRO A 177 14.45 21.61 -8.82
CA PRO A 177 14.58 22.06 -7.44
C PRO A 177 13.75 21.23 -6.44
N GLU A 178 12.57 20.75 -6.82
CA GLU A 178 11.75 19.87 -5.96
C GLU A 178 12.42 18.51 -5.77
N LEU A 179 12.96 17.93 -6.84
CA LEU A 179 13.70 16.66 -6.76
C LEU A 179 14.97 16.81 -5.91
N ALA A 180 15.72 17.90 -6.08
CA ALA A 180 16.89 18.20 -5.26
C ALA A 180 16.56 18.37 -3.76
N ALA A 181 15.33 18.77 -3.42
CA ALA A 181 14.89 18.87 -2.03
C ALA A 181 14.48 17.52 -1.42
N ILE A 182 14.13 16.54 -2.26
CA ILE A 182 13.77 15.17 -1.84
C ILE A 182 15.03 14.31 -1.70
N ILE A 183 15.93 14.39 -2.67
CA ILE A 183 17.13 13.56 -2.71
C ILE A 183 18.14 14.05 -1.65
N PRO A 184 18.69 13.15 -0.80
CA PRO A 184 19.63 13.53 0.25
C PRO A 184 20.87 14.26 -0.30
N ALA A 185 21.20 15.41 0.29
CA ALA A 185 22.29 16.28 -0.19
C ALA A 185 23.66 15.58 -0.31
N HIS A 186 23.94 14.59 0.53
CA HIS A 186 25.20 13.84 0.49
C HIS A 186 25.33 12.90 -0.72
N ARG A 187 24.24 12.70 -1.48
CA ARG A 187 24.21 11.90 -2.71
C ARG A 187 24.07 12.75 -3.96
N LEU A 188 23.92 14.06 -3.83
CA LEU A 188 23.92 14.95 -4.97
C LEU A 188 25.37 15.05 -5.47
N ASP A 189 25.64 14.38 -6.60
CA ASP A 189 26.87 14.53 -7.36
C ASP A 189 26.58 15.11 -8.75
N ASP A 190 27.65 15.48 -9.46
CA ASP A 190 27.56 16.08 -10.79
C ASP A 190 27.00 15.11 -11.86
N ALA A 191 26.84 13.82 -11.55
CA ALA A 191 26.28 12.84 -12.48
C ALA A 191 24.74 12.81 -12.46
N ILE A 192 24.09 13.41 -11.45
CA ILE A 192 22.64 13.48 -11.38
C ILE A 192 22.10 14.55 -12.31
N ASP A 193 21.31 14.12 -13.30
CA ASP A 193 20.58 14.99 -14.20
C ASP A 193 19.06 14.84 -13.97
N PHE A 194 18.52 15.70 -13.11
CA PHE A 194 17.08 15.75 -12.85
C PHE A 194 16.25 16.12 -14.08
N ALA A 195 16.80 16.91 -15.00
CA ALA A 195 16.09 17.26 -16.23
C ALA A 195 15.96 16.04 -17.14
N ALA A 196 16.99 15.20 -17.20
CA ALA A 196 16.94 13.91 -17.89
C ALA A 196 15.91 12.96 -17.26
N TRP A 197 15.85 12.88 -15.92
CA TRP A 197 14.84 12.05 -15.24
C TRP A 197 13.42 12.48 -15.59
N ILE A 198 13.14 13.78 -15.53
CA ILE A 198 11.83 14.35 -15.88
C ILE A 198 11.48 14.10 -17.36
N ALA A 199 12.47 14.20 -18.26
CA ALA A 199 12.27 13.94 -19.68
C ALA A 199 11.94 12.47 -19.95
N GLU A 200 12.72 11.54 -19.39
CA GLU A 200 12.53 10.10 -19.56
C GLU A 200 11.20 9.63 -18.91
N ALA A 201 10.82 10.21 -17.78
CA ALA A 201 9.51 9.99 -17.17
C ALA A 201 8.33 10.41 -18.07
N ARG A 202 8.50 11.41 -18.95
CA ARG A 202 7.46 11.78 -19.94
C ARG A 202 7.35 10.77 -21.06
N GLU A 203 8.46 10.17 -21.45
CA GLU A 203 8.49 9.13 -22.49
C GLU A 203 7.83 7.83 -22.02
N LEU A 204 8.03 7.46 -20.75
CA LEU A 204 7.50 6.23 -20.15
C LEU A 204 6.00 6.29 -19.78
N GLN A 205 5.34 7.46 -19.90
CA GLN A 205 3.90 7.61 -19.67
C GLN A 205 3.01 7.10 -20.81
N GLY A 206 3.61 6.81 -21.97
CA GLY A 206 2.93 6.48 -23.22
C GLY A 206 2.52 5.01 -23.37
#